data_AF-A0A949NHE2-F1
#
_entry.id   AF-A0A949NHE2-F1
#
_cell.length_a   1.000
_cell.length_b   1.000
_cell.length_c   1.000
_cell.angle_alpha   90.00
_cell.angle_beta   90.00
_cell.angle_gamma   90.00
#
_symmetry.space_group_name_H-M   'P 1'
#
loop_
_entity.id
_entity.type
_entity.pdbx_description
1 polymer ?
#
loop_
_entity_poly.entity_id
_entity_poly.type
_entity_poly.pdbx_seq_one_letter_code
_entity_poly.pdbx_strand_id
1 'polypeptide(L)'
;MSNTAKIRRQGGAAVFSIPPALLKMLGVDIGAELTLAVDNGKLVATPLKPKKKYSLEELLEGSDEMIELSREAAGWDSGAAVGNEIL
;
A
#
# COMPACT_ATOMS: atom_id res chain seq x y z
N MET A 1 10.81 -18.52 19.26
CA MET A 1 11.12 -19.78 18.56
C MET A 1 12.00 -19.46 17.35
N SER A 2 13.14 -20.14 17.20
CA SER A 2 14.00 -20.03 16.02
C SER A 2 13.81 -21.26 15.14
N ASN A 3 13.47 -21.06 13.87
CA ASN A 3 13.39 -22.15 12.88
C ASN A 3 14.53 -21.99 11.87
N THR A 4 15.21 -23.08 11.56
CA THR A 4 16.21 -23.14 10.48
C THR A 4 15.59 -23.76 9.23
N ALA A 5 15.75 -23.09 8.09
CA ALA A 5 15.37 -23.61 6.78
C ALA A 5 16.59 -23.59 5.85
N LYS A 6 16.68 -24.58 4.96
CA LYS A 6 17.70 -24.59 3.90
C LYS A 6 17.13 -23.96 2.64
N ILE A 7 17.95 -23.10 2.01
CA ILE A 7 17.66 -22.59 0.68
C ILE A 7 17.96 -23.69 -0.34
N ARG A 8 17.03 -23.92 -1.27
CA ARG A 8 17.15 -24.87 -2.38
C ARG A 8 16.83 -24.19 -3.69
N ARG A 9 17.23 -24.81 -4.81
CA ARG A 9 16.91 -24.32 -6.15
C ARG A 9 15.55 -24.85 -6.61
N GLN A 10 14.75 -23.98 -7.21
CA GLN A 10 13.51 -24.34 -7.91
C GLN A 10 13.46 -23.55 -9.21
N GLY A 11 13.76 -24.22 -10.33
CA GLY A 11 13.96 -23.55 -11.62
C GLY A 11 15.08 -22.50 -11.55
N GLY A 12 14.77 -21.29 -12.01
CA GLY A 12 15.69 -20.14 -11.95
C GLY A 12 15.86 -19.52 -10.56
N ALA A 13 14.97 -19.83 -9.60
CA ALA A 13 14.91 -19.16 -8.30
C ALA A 13 15.51 -19.98 -7.16
N ALA A 14 15.90 -19.28 -6.10
CA ALA A 14 16.25 -19.84 -4.81
C ALA A 14 15.05 -19.72 -3.87
N VAL A 15 14.66 -20.82 -3.23
CA VAL A 15 13.45 -20.90 -2.39
C VAL A 15 13.77 -21.58 -1.06
N PHE A 16 13.01 -21.26 -0.02
CA PHE A 16 13.00 -21.99 1.25
C PHE A 16 11.56 -22.20 1.71
N SER A 17 11.34 -23.24 2.50
CA SER A 17 10.01 -23.54 3.04
C SER A 17 9.75 -22.70 4.29
N ILE A 18 8.58 -22.09 4.37
CA ILE A 18 8.10 -21.40 5.58
C ILE A 18 7.30 -22.41 6.42
N PRO A 19 7.69 -22.70 7.67
CA PRO A 19 6.92 -23.56 8.56
C PRO A 19 5.46 -23.07 8.75
N PRO A 20 4.46 -23.96 8.76
CA PRO A 20 3.04 -23.56 8.87
C PRO A 20 2.72 -22.70 10.10
N ALA A 21 3.43 -22.93 11.21
CA ALA A 21 3.27 -22.13 12.42
C ALA A 21 3.63 -20.65 12.20
N LEU A 22 4.64 -20.35 11.38
CA LEU A 22 5.03 -18.97 11.07
C LEU A 22 4.00 -18.28 10.16
N LEU A 23 3.44 -19.01 9.17
CA LEU A 23 2.34 -18.49 8.35
C LEU A 23 1.12 -18.12 9.19
N LYS A 24 0.74 -19.00 10.13
CA LYS A 24 -0.37 -18.74 11.07
C LYS A 24 -0.11 -17.53 11.97
N MET A 25 1.12 -17.35 12.44
CA MET A 25 1.51 -16.18 13.25
C MET A 25 1.50 -14.88 12.44
N LEU A 26 1.85 -14.94 11.16
CA LEU A 26 1.76 -13.81 10.22
C LEU A 26 0.32 -13.49 9.81
N GLY A 27 -0.63 -14.41 10.03
CA GLY A 27 -2.03 -14.24 9.64
C GLY A 27 -2.23 -14.27 8.12
N VAL A 28 -1.37 -15.02 7.40
CA VAL A 28 -1.41 -15.11 5.93
C VAL A 28 -1.51 -16.55 5.46
N ASP A 29 -2.16 -16.75 4.31
CA ASP A 29 -2.35 -18.05 3.67
C ASP A 29 -1.43 -18.25 2.46
N ILE A 30 -1.40 -19.48 1.95
CA ILE A 30 -0.69 -19.81 0.70
C ILE A 30 -1.26 -18.95 -0.43
N GLY A 31 -0.36 -18.28 -1.17
CA GLY A 31 -0.72 -17.35 -2.24
C GLY A 31 -0.74 -15.89 -1.82
N ALA A 32 -0.56 -15.57 -0.53
CA ALA A 32 -0.39 -14.19 -0.08
C ALA A 32 0.90 -13.56 -0.66
N GLU A 33 0.80 -12.31 -1.08
CA GLU A 33 1.94 -11.53 -1.54
C GLU A 33 2.73 -10.95 -0.35
N LEU A 34 4.05 -11.03 -0.43
CA LEU A 34 4.96 -10.48 0.58
C LEU A 34 5.92 -9.50 -0.10
N THR A 35 6.15 -8.36 0.53
CA THR A 35 7.28 -7.49 0.20
C THR A 35 8.54 -8.06 0.85
N LEU A 36 9.61 -8.23 0.07
CA LEU A 36 10.90 -8.71 0.53
C LEU A 36 11.91 -7.57 0.53
N ALA A 37 12.61 -7.38 1.65
CA ALA A 37 13.68 -6.39 1.79
C ALA A 37 14.87 -6.99 2.55
N VAL A 38 16.05 -6.46 2.32
CA VAL A 38 17.23 -6.75 3.15
C VAL A 38 17.45 -5.55 4.06
N ASP A 39 17.34 -5.77 5.37
CA ASP A 39 17.61 -4.76 6.39
C ASP A 39 18.63 -5.32 7.38
N ASN A 40 19.75 -4.62 7.56
CA ASN A 40 20.81 -5.01 8.50
C ASN A 40 21.25 -6.48 8.38
N GLY A 41 21.41 -6.96 7.14
CA GLY A 41 21.81 -8.35 6.85
C GLY A 41 20.72 -9.40 7.10
N LYS A 42 19.49 -8.97 7.42
CA LYS A 42 18.33 -9.84 7.63
C LYS A 42 17.39 -9.74 6.42
N LEU A 43 16.87 -10.88 5.98
CA LEU A 43 15.76 -10.91 5.04
C LEU A 43 14.47 -10.60 5.83
N VAL A 44 13.87 -9.46 5.55
CA VAL A 44 12.59 -9.03 6.11
C VAL A 44 11.51 -9.28 5.07
N ALA A 45 10.52 -10.09 5.44
CA ALA A 45 9.34 -10.35 4.62
C ALA A 45 8.12 -9.78 5.33
N THR A 46 7.37 -8.91 4.66
CA THR A 46 6.19 -8.24 5.22
C THR A 46 4.97 -8.54 4.35
N PRO A 47 3.84 -8.99 4.94
CA PRO A 47 2.59 -9.14 4.18
C PRO A 47 2.23 -7.87 3.43
N LEU A 48 2.02 -8.00 2.12
CA LEU A 48 1.51 -6.90 1.33
C LEU A 48 0.05 -6.68 1.74
N LYS A 49 -0.21 -5.57 2.44
CA LYS A 49 -1.59 -5.22 2.75
C LYS A 49 -2.31 -4.95 1.43
N PRO A 50 -3.48 -5.57 1.17
CA PRO A 50 -4.27 -5.19 0.02
C PRO A 50 -4.55 -3.70 0.12
N LYS A 51 -4.33 -2.96 -0.98
CA LYS A 51 -4.75 -1.55 -1.03
C LYS A 51 -6.24 -1.52 -0.70
N LYS A 52 -6.61 -0.73 0.31
CA LYS A 52 -8.02 -0.54 0.66
C LYS A 52 -8.69 0.03 -0.59
N LYS A 53 -9.61 -0.75 -1.17
CA LYS A 53 -10.46 -0.28 -2.24
C LYS A 53 -11.58 0.48 -1.55
N TYR A 54 -11.64 1.78 -1.80
CA TYR A 54 -12.74 2.60 -1.31
C TYR A 54 -13.86 2.59 -2.35
N SER A 55 -15.10 2.51 -1.90
CA SER A 55 -16.24 2.88 -2.74
C SER A 55 -16.32 4.40 -2.89
N LEU A 56 -17.10 4.88 -3.86
CA LEU A 56 -17.32 6.31 -4.03
C LEU A 56 -17.99 6.89 -2.77
N GLU A 57 -18.94 6.15 -2.20
CA GLU A 57 -19.68 6.53 -1.00
C GLU A 57 -18.75 6.67 0.21
N GLU A 58 -17.80 5.75 0.40
CA GLU A 58 -16.79 5.83 1.47
C GLU A 58 -15.85 7.03 1.30
N LEU A 59 -15.55 7.43 0.07
CA LEU A 59 -14.73 8.61 -0.19
C LEU A 59 -15.50 9.92 0.02
N LEU A 60 -16.82 9.90 -0.14
CA LEU A 60 -17.70 11.05 0.01
C LEU A 60 -18.28 11.20 1.42
N GLU A 61 -17.97 10.29 2.34
CA GLU A 61 -18.32 10.40 3.75
C GLU A 61 -17.73 11.70 4.34
N GLY A 62 -18.58 12.57 4.89
CA GLY A 62 -18.17 13.89 5.39
C GLY A 62 -18.04 14.99 4.32
N SER A 63 -18.41 14.74 3.06
CA SER A 63 -18.35 15.76 2.00
C SER A 63 -19.24 16.99 2.26
N ASP A 64 -20.28 16.87 3.10
CA ASP A 64 -21.10 18.00 3.53
C ASP A 64 -20.28 19.07 4.29
N GLU A 65 -19.20 18.67 4.96
CA GLU A 65 -18.29 19.59 5.66
C GLU A 65 -17.43 20.40 4.67
N MET A 66 -17.37 19.99 3.40
CA MET A 66 -16.60 20.65 2.34
C MET A 66 -17.40 21.74 1.61
N ILE A 67 -18.68 21.92 1.93
CA ILE A 67 -19.55 22.92 1.29
C ILE A 67 -18.99 24.33 1.47
N GLU A 68 -18.57 24.69 2.69
CA GLU A 68 -18.03 26.02 2.96
C GLU A 68 -16.66 26.25 2.31
N LEU A 69 -15.81 25.22 2.25
CA LEU A 69 -14.54 25.30 1.51
C LEU A 69 -14.77 25.48 0.01
N SER A 70 -15.78 24.79 -0.54
CA SER A 70 -16.15 24.90 -1.95
C SER A 70 -16.68 26.30 -2.27
N ARG A 71 -17.43 26.91 -1.34
CA ARG A 71 -17.93 28.28 -1.47
C ARG A 71 -16.80 29.31 -1.48
N GLU A 72 -15.78 29.13 -0.64
CA GLU A 72 -14.58 29.98 -0.62
C GLU A 72 -13.78 29.85 -1.92
N ALA A 73 -13.59 28.61 -2.41
CA ALA A 73 -12.85 28.32 -3.63
C ALA A 73 -13.56 28.76 -4.92
N ALA A 74 -14.87 28.97 -4.92
CA ALA A 74 -15.63 29.40 -6.10
C ALA A 74 -15.14 30.74 -6.69
N GLY A 75 -14.49 31.59 -5.88
CA GLY A 75 -13.86 32.82 -6.36
C GLY A 75 -12.63 32.58 -7.26
N TRP A 76 -12.03 31.40 -7.21
CA TRP A 76 -10.86 31.05 -8.02
C TRP A 76 -11.26 30.65 -9.45
N ASP A 77 -12.43 30.04 -9.64
CA ASP A 77 -12.94 29.65 -10.97
C ASP A 77 -13.31 30.85 -11.85
N SER A 78 -13.62 31.99 -11.23
CA SER A 78 -14.06 33.22 -11.92
C SER A 78 -13.06 34.37 -11.81
N GLY A 79 -11.89 34.12 -11.24
CA GLY A 79 -10.81 35.09 -11.12
C GLY A 79 -10.28 35.53 -12.48
N ALA A 80 -9.93 36.82 -12.60
CA ALA A 80 -9.24 37.30 -13.79
C ALA A 80 -7.87 36.64 -13.93
N ALA A 81 -7.46 36.31 -15.15
CA ALA A 81 -6.11 35.82 -15.41
C ALA A 81 -5.07 36.90 -15.02
N VAL A 82 -4.17 36.55 -14.11
CA VAL A 82 -3.10 37.43 -13.60
C VAL A 82 -1.69 36.95 -13.98
N GLY A 83 -1.60 35.87 -14.77
CA GLY A 83 -0.32 35.32 -15.24
C GLY A 83 0.26 36.10 -16.43
N ASN A 84 1.59 36.14 -16.52
CA ASN A 84 2.33 36.69 -17.67
C ASN A 84 2.80 35.59 -18.64
N GLU A 85 2.04 34.52 -18.76
CA GLU A 85 2.41 33.38 -19.60
C GLU A 85 2.33 33.78 -21.08
N ILE A 86 3.32 33.34 -21.85
CA ILE A 86 3.40 33.62 -23.29
C ILE A 86 2.54 32.57 -24.00
N LEU A 87 1.60 33.02 -24.83
CA LEU A 87 0.73 32.16 -25.66
C LEU A 87 1.50 31.36 -26.72
#